data_AF-A0A9E5HQP6-F1
#
_entry.id   AF-A0A9E5HQP6-F1
#
_cell.length_a   1.000
_cell.length_b   1.000
_cell.length_c   1.000
_cell.angle_alpha   90.00
_cell.angle_beta   90.00
_cell.angle_gamma   90.00
#
_symmetry.space_group_name_H-M   'P 1'
#
loop_
_entity.id
_entity.type
_entity.pdbx_description
1 polymer ?
#
loop_
_entity_poly.entity_id
_entity_poly.type
_entity_poly.pdbx_seq_one_letter_code
_entity_poly.pdbx_strand_id
1 'polypeptide(L)' 'MTAPTDFWLNEALMRHLAYKHLETSSKRLRSIACVAGYVTPTGELTATGRIFAANIKISDPWLVQNDLR' A
#
# COMPACT_ATOMS: atom_id res chain seq x y z
N MET A 1 8.37 17.54 -5.85
CA MET A 1 7.38 16.72 -6.60
C MET A 1 7.74 15.26 -6.36
N THR A 2 7.20 14.64 -5.32
CA THR A 2 7.26 13.18 -5.17
C THR A 2 6.31 12.57 -6.19
N ALA A 3 6.87 11.75 -7.06
CA ALA A 3 6.31 11.35 -8.34
C ALA A 3 4.98 10.59 -8.22
N PRO A 4 4.15 10.56 -9.28
CA PRO A 4 2.92 9.76 -9.38
C PRO A 4 3.08 8.30 -8.91
N THR A 5 4.29 7.78 -8.94
CA THR A 5 4.69 6.44 -8.49
C THR A 5 4.41 6.18 -7.00
N ASP A 6 4.66 7.14 -6.11
CA ASP A 6 4.49 6.92 -4.66
C ASP A 6 3.01 6.86 -4.25
N PHE A 7 2.13 7.54 -4.99
CA PHE A 7 0.69 7.47 -4.78
C PHE A 7 0.18 6.04 -5.02
N TRP A 8 0.51 5.44 -6.16
CA TRP A 8 0.09 4.09 -6.52
C TRP A 8 0.67 3.02 -5.59
N LEU A 9 1.92 3.19 -5.16
CA LEU A 9 2.54 2.30 -4.17
C LEU A 9 1.83 2.37 -2.81
N ASN A 10 1.45 3.58 -2.38
CA ASN A 10 0.75 3.75 -1.11
C ASN A 10 -0.67 3.16 -1.19
N GLU A 11 -1.36 3.33 -2.32
CA GLU A 11 -2.67 2.73 -2.54
C GLU A 11 -2.60 1.20 -2.55
N ALA A 12 -1.63 0.60 -3.25
CA ALA A 12 -1.42 -0.84 -3.27
C ALA A 12 -1.15 -1.38 -1.85
N LEU A 13 -0.29 -0.69 -1.09
CA LEU A 13 -0.02 -1.02 0.30
C LEU A 13 -1.29 -0.98 1.17
N MET A 14 -2.07 0.11 1.09
CA MET A 14 -3.26 0.28 1.90
C MET A 14 -4.35 -0.75 1.56
N ARG A 15 -4.52 -1.08 0.27
CA ARG A 15 -5.45 -2.13 -0.18
C ARG A 15 -5.04 -3.51 0.33
N HIS A 16 -3.75 -3.84 0.24
CA HIS A 16 -3.22 -5.10 0.77
C HIS A 16 -3.46 -5.23 2.28
N LEU A 17 -3.19 -4.16 3.03
CA LEU A 17 -3.43 -4.14 4.48
C LEU A 17 -4.93 -4.24 4.81
N ALA A 18 -5.79 -3.56 4.06
CA ALA A 18 -7.24 -3.63 4.23
C ALA A 18 -7.75 -5.07 4.11
N TYR A 19 -7.30 -5.79 3.09
CA TYR A 19 -7.65 -7.19 2.90
C TYR A 19 -7.08 -8.09 4.01
N LYS A 20 -5.78 -8.00 4.27
CA LYS A 20 -5.08 -8.87 5.23
C LYS A 20 -5.60 -8.72 6.66
N HIS A 21 -6.03 -7.52 7.03
CA HIS A 21 -6.50 -7.21 8.39
C HIS A 21 -8.03 -7.11 8.50
N LEU A 22 -8.78 -7.35 7.41
CA LEU A 22 -10.23 -7.16 7.33
C LEU A 22 -10.68 -5.80 7.89
N GLU A 23 -9.92 -4.75 7.54
CA GLU A 23 -10.06 -3.41 8.11
C GLU A 23 -10.32 -2.39 7.00
N THR A 24 -11.29 -1.50 7.23
CA THR A 24 -11.71 -0.48 6.25
C THR A 24 -11.44 0.95 6.74
N SER A 25 -11.16 1.12 8.04
CA SER A 25 -10.81 2.41 8.62
C SER A 25 -9.43 2.85 8.16
N SER A 26 -9.38 3.91 7.36
CA SER A 26 -8.13 4.52 6.87
C SER A 26 -7.19 4.92 8.00
N LYS A 27 -7.70 5.35 9.15
CA LYS A 27 -6.89 5.67 10.35
C LYS A 27 -6.22 4.43 10.92
N ARG A 28 -6.95 3.31 11.02
CA ARG A 28 -6.40 2.04 11.51
C ARG A 28 -5.40 1.45 10.52
N LEU A 29 -5.69 1.49 9.23
CA LEU A 29 -4.76 1.03 8.19
C LEU A 29 -3.46 1.81 8.19
N ARG A 30 -3.51 3.15 8.33
CA ARG A 30 -2.30 3.97 8.50
C ARG A 30 -1.55 3.63 9.78
N SER A 31 -2.26 3.38 10.89
CA SER A 31 -1.63 2.94 12.14
C SER A 31 -0.89 1.60 11.96
N ILE A 32 -1.54 0.61 11.33
CA ILE A 32 -0.95 -0.69 11.01
C ILE A 32 0.28 -0.51 10.11
N ALA A 33 0.17 0.29 9.05
CA ALA A 33 1.26 0.57 8.13
C ALA A 33 2.45 1.27 8.82
N CYS A 34 2.15 2.18 9.75
CA CYS A 34 3.16 2.90 10.54
C CYS A 34 3.85 1.95 11.53
N VAL A 35 3.10 1.13 12.26
CA VAL A 35 3.64 0.13 13.20
C VAL A 35 4.49 -0.91 12.47
N ALA A 36 4.09 -1.31 11.26
CA ALA A 36 4.86 -2.21 10.41
C ALA A 36 6.09 -1.55 9.75
N GLY A 37 6.30 -0.24 9.93
CA GLY A 37 7.44 0.49 9.38
C GLY A 37 7.36 0.76 7.87
N TYR A 38 6.19 0.58 7.25
CA TYR A 38 5.99 0.86 5.82
C TYR A 38 5.74 2.33 5.53
N VAL A 39 5.17 3.06 6.49
CA VAL A 39 4.83 4.48 6.38
C VAL A 39 5.38 5.20 7.60
N THR A 40 5.84 6.43 7.42
CA THR A 40 6.25 7.31 8.52
C THR A 40 5.03 7.76 9.34
N PRO A 41 5.22 8.29 10.56
CA PRO A 41 4.13 8.92 11.31
C PRO A 41 3.44 10.07 10.55
N THR A 42 4.15 10.71 9.62
CA THR A 42 3.64 11.79 8.75
C THR A 42 2.85 11.28 7.54
N GLY A 43 2.83 9.97 7.28
CA GLY A 43 2.05 9.37 6.19
C GLY A 43 2.83 9.14 4.89
N GLU A 44 4.16 9.28 4.91
CA GLU A 44 5.03 9.09 3.74
C GLU A 44 5.56 7.66 3.68
N LEU A 45 5.70 7.09 2.48
CA LEU A 45 6.26 5.75 2.35
C LEU A 45 7.74 5.72 2.74
N THR A 46 8.09 4.79 3.63
CA THR A 46 9.50 4.49 3.92
C THR A 46 10.13 3.75 2.74
N ALA A 47 11.46 3.61 2.74
CA ALA A 47 12.14 2.77 1.75
C ALA A 47 11.63 1.32 1.79
N THR A 48 11.41 0.78 3.00
CA THR A 48 10.82 -0.54 3.23
C THR A 48 9.40 -0.62 2.67
N GLY A 49 8.56 0.40 2.92
CA GLY A 49 7.20 0.47 2.37
C GLY A 49 7.18 0.50 0.85
N ARG A 50 8.08 1.26 0.21
CA ARG A 50 8.21 1.30 -1.25
C ARG A 50 8.62 -0.06 -1.83
N ILE A 51 9.63 -0.70 -1.24
CA ILE A 51 10.08 -2.03 -1.68
C ILE A 51 8.95 -3.05 -1.50
N PHE A 52 8.30 -3.07 -0.34
CA PHE A 52 7.19 -3.98 -0.08
C PHE A 52 6.05 -3.74 -1.07
N ALA A 53 5.58 -2.50 -1.21
CA ALA A 53 4.51 -2.12 -2.12
C ALA A 53 4.80 -2.48 -3.58
N ALA A 54 6.03 -2.26 -4.05
CA ALA A 54 6.45 -2.64 -5.40
C ALA A 54 6.53 -4.16 -5.61
N ASN A 55 6.67 -4.93 -4.52
CA ASN A 55 6.71 -6.39 -4.51
C ASN A 55 5.40 -7.03 -4.07
N ILE A 56 4.32 -6.25 -3.86
CA ILE A 56 2.96 -6.78 -3.79
C ILE A 56 2.66 -7.33 -5.21
N LYS A 57 3.13 -8.55 -5.47
CA LYS A 57 2.89 -9.26 -6.73
C LYS A 57 1.38 -9.36 -6.91
N ILE A 58 0.87 -8.92 -8.06
CA ILE A 58 0.20 -9.63 -9.20
C ILE A 58 -0.60 -10.92 -8.88
N SER A 59 -0.38 -11.55 -7.73
CA SER A 59 -1.15 -12.63 -7.12
C SER A 59 -2.41 -12.16 -6.39
N ASP A 60 -2.66 -10.85 -6.26
CA ASP A 60 -4.02 -10.35 -6.08
C ASP A 60 -4.74 -10.54 -7.43
N PRO A 61 -5.69 -11.49 -7.57
CA PRO A 61 -6.35 -11.79 -8.85
C PRO A 61 -7.08 -10.57 -9.44
N TRP A 62 -7.27 -9.54 -8.62
CA TRP A 62 -7.95 -8.29 -8.96
C TRP A 62 -7.04 -7.21 -9.57
N LEU A 63 -5.71 -7.31 -9.45
CA LEU A 63 -4.79 -6.35 -10.08
C LEU A 63 -4.56 -6.65 -11.57
N VAL A 64 -4.74 -7.91 -12.00
CA VAL A 64 -4.58 -8.33 -13.40
C VAL A 64 -5.80 -7.97 -14.27
N GLN A 65 -6.95 -7.62 -13.70
CA GLN A 65 -8.16 -7.32 -14.47
C GLN A 65 -8.28 -5.89 -15.00
N ASN A 66 -7.48 -4.93 -14.53
CA ASN A 66 -7.58 -3.53 -15.00
C ASN A 66 -6.56 -3.15 -16.10
N ASP A 67 -5.57 -4.00 -16.40
CA ASP A 67 -4.58 -3.75 -17.46
C ASP A 67 -4.95 -4.40 -18.82
N LEU A 68 -6.16 -4.96 -18.95
CA LEU A 68 -6.64 -5.64 -20.17
C LEU A 68 -7.78 -4.90 -20.88
N ARG A 69 -7.87 -3.57 -20.80
CA ARG A 69 -8.91 -2.80 -21.50
C ARG A 69 -8.35 -1.67 -22.36
#